data_AF-A0A8J8GZU5-F1
#
_entry.id   AF-A0A8J8GZU5-F1
#
_cell.length_a   1.000
_cell.length_b   1.000
_cell.length_c   1.000
_cell.angle_alpha   90.00
_cell.angle_beta   90.00
_cell.angle_gamma   90.00
#
_symmetry.space_group_name_H-M   'P 1'
#
loop_
_entity.id
_entity.type
_entity.pdbx_description
1 polymer ?
#
loop_
_entity_poly.entity_id
_entity_poly.type
_entity_poly.pdbx_seq_one_letter_code
_entity_poly.pdbx_strand_id
1 'polypeptide(L)'
;DVGKGLPGDHSEVGAPIAAGIARRVGLPEADVALIERLVRHHLVLPEIATRRDIGDPATVTAVAEIVGDTETLELLHMLARSDAVATGPAAWTTWKSRLIDQLVAAVRASLAGAPLPVPMAPDPTLLRADLPVVQVAPDWVALAAKDRRGLLATVAGCLAMHQLEVVAVNSITVAERAVLQCAVQPRYGTSPDRDLLAADLRRAALDQLALPARLARRSRTPNAARPRPRVLWPADDLLEVRATDEPGLLYRITSTLAELGVNLRAARVSTLGADVVDAFYLIGPVDRVAIEAALLPMLG
;
A
#
# COMPACT_ATOMS: atom_id res chain seq x y z
N ASP A 1 20.75 -4.70 -12.69
CA ASP A 1 19.89 -5.65 -13.44
C ASP A 1 20.51 -6.11 -14.76
N VAL A 2 21.42 -7.08 -14.71
CA VAL A 2 22.11 -7.59 -15.91
C VAL A 2 21.23 -8.46 -16.83
N GLY A 3 20.05 -8.87 -16.36
CA GLY A 3 19.07 -9.63 -17.14
C GLY A 3 18.06 -8.77 -17.91
N LYS A 4 18.07 -7.43 -17.76
CA LYS A 4 17.12 -6.54 -18.46
C LYS A 4 17.28 -6.66 -19.98
N GLY A 5 16.17 -6.77 -20.70
CA GLY A 5 16.13 -6.89 -22.15
C GLY A 5 16.29 -8.32 -22.69
N LEU A 6 16.47 -9.31 -21.81
CA LEU A 6 16.45 -10.73 -22.16
C LEU A 6 15.05 -11.33 -21.97
N PRO A 7 14.70 -12.42 -22.69
CA PRO A 7 13.42 -13.11 -22.48
C PRO A 7 13.32 -13.73 -21.08
N GLY A 8 12.21 -13.50 -20.38
CA GLY A 8 11.93 -14.03 -19.05
C GLY A 8 11.92 -12.97 -17.95
N ASP A 9 11.80 -13.39 -16.70
CA ASP A 9 11.99 -12.49 -15.56
C ASP A 9 13.47 -12.06 -15.46
N HIS A 10 13.70 -10.75 -15.42
CA HIS A 10 15.05 -10.20 -15.48
C HIS A 10 15.89 -10.50 -14.23
N SER A 11 15.25 -10.75 -13.09
CA SER A 11 15.95 -11.15 -11.85
C SER A 11 16.39 -12.60 -11.94
N GLU A 12 15.50 -13.48 -12.41
CA GLU A 12 15.80 -14.90 -12.62
C GLU A 12 16.88 -15.12 -13.67
N VAL A 13 16.80 -14.40 -14.79
CA VAL A 13 17.80 -14.46 -15.87
C VAL A 13 19.10 -13.79 -15.46
N GLY A 14 19.02 -12.67 -14.73
CA GLY A 14 20.18 -11.89 -14.31
C GLY A 14 21.03 -12.59 -13.25
N ALA A 15 20.42 -13.38 -12.36
CA ALA A 15 21.10 -14.07 -11.27
C ALA A 15 22.28 -14.97 -11.73
N PRO A 16 22.09 -15.95 -12.64
CA PRO A 16 23.20 -16.79 -13.11
C PRO A 16 24.24 -16.01 -13.92
N ILE A 17 23.85 -14.93 -14.60
CA ILE A 17 24.79 -14.03 -15.31
C ILE A 17 25.70 -13.33 -14.30
N ALA A 18 25.13 -12.76 -13.24
CA ALA A 18 25.87 -12.09 -12.19
C ALA A 18 26.83 -13.07 -11.47
N ALA A 19 26.37 -14.28 -11.19
CA ALA A 19 27.19 -15.34 -10.61
C ALA A 19 28.40 -15.69 -11.51
N GLY A 20 28.17 -15.84 -12.83
CA GLY A 20 29.24 -16.08 -13.80
C GLY A 20 30.26 -14.95 -13.87
N ILE A 21 29.81 -13.70 -13.79
CA ILE A 21 30.70 -12.52 -13.73
C ILE A 21 31.51 -12.54 -12.44
N ALA A 22 30.87 -12.77 -11.28
CA ALA A 22 31.52 -12.83 -9.97
C ALA A 22 32.63 -13.90 -9.93
N ARG A 23 32.35 -15.11 -10.43
CA ARG A 23 33.36 -16.18 -10.55
C ARG A 23 34.54 -15.78 -11.41
N ARG A 24 34.28 -15.14 -12.57
CA ARG A 24 35.34 -14.69 -13.49
C ARG A 24 36.23 -13.60 -12.89
N VAL A 25 35.70 -12.78 -11.99
CA VAL A 25 36.47 -11.75 -11.25
C VAL A 25 37.31 -12.39 -10.13
N GLY A 26 37.07 -13.66 -9.78
CA GLY A 26 37.81 -14.41 -8.78
C GLY A 26 37.26 -14.29 -7.36
N LEU A 27 35.96 -13.97 -7.22
CA LEU A 27 35.32 -13.94 -5.91
C LEU A 27 35.15 -15.36 -5.31
N PRO A 28 35.21 -15.51 -3.98
CA PRO A 28 34.89 -16.77 -3.31
C PRO A 28 33.47 -17.27 -3.65
N GLU A 29 33.26 -18.59 -3.68
CA GLU A 29 31.93 -19.16 -4.01
C GLU A 29 30.82 -18.72 -3.04
N ALA A 30 31.15 -18.41 -1.79
CA ALA A 30 30.20 -17.83 -0.84
C ALA A 30 29.67 -16.45 -1.32
N ASP A 31 30.58 -15.56 -1.74
CA ASP A 31 30.24 -14.24 -2.26
C ASP A 31 29.50 -14.33 -3.60
N VAL A 32 29.89 -15.29 -4.45
CA VAL A 32 29.19 -15.58 -5.71
C VAL A 32 27.74 -15.98 -5.44
N ALA A 33 27.51 -16.90 -4.50
CA ALA A 33 26.17 -17.34 -4.13
C ALA A 33 25.34 -16.20 -3.51
N LEU A 34 25.97 -15.34 -2.71
CA LEU A 34 25.33 -14.15 -2.15
C LEU A 34 24.92 -13.17 -3.26
N ILE A 35 25.83 -12.83 -4.18
CA ILE A 35 25.53 -11.94 -5.32
C ILE A 35 24.40 -12.50 -6.17
N GLU A 36 24.44 -13.82 -6.47
CA GLU A 36 23.37 -14.48 -7.22
C GLU A 36 22.01 -14.31 -6.51
N ARG A 37 21.97 -14.55 -5.19
CA ARG A 37 20.77 -14.40 -4.37
C ARG A 37 20.28 -12.94 -4.36
N LEU A 38 21.18 -11.98 -4.18
CA LEU A 38 20.83 -10.56 -4.18
C LEU A 38 20.23 -10.13 -5.51
N VAL A 39 20.82 -10.53 -6.64
CA VAL A 39 20.27 -10.22 -7.97
C VAL A 39 18.94 -10.93 -8.19
N ARG A 40 18.78 -12.17 -7.73
CA ARG A 40 17.52 -12.92 -7.85
C ARG A 40 16.37 -12.26 -7.09
N HIS A 41 16.64 -11.66 -5.93
CA HIS A 41 15.62 -11.20 -5.00
C HIS A 41 15.56 -9.68 -4.80
N HIS A 42 16.28 -8.89 -5.61
CA HIS A 42 16.39 -7.43 -5.43
C HIS A 42 15.04 -6.68 -5.47
N LEU A 43 14.00 -7.25 -6.08
CA LEU A 43 12.65 -6.67 -6.12
C LEU A 43 11.71 -7.12 -5.00
N VAL A 44 12.09 -8.13 -4.21
CA VAL A 44 11.20 -8.72 -3.19
C VAL A 44 10.72 -7.67 -2.20
N LEU A 45 11.64 -6.88 -1.63
CA LEU A 45 11.29 -5.85 -0.65
C LEU A 45 10.40 -4.74 -1.25
N PRO A 46 10.79 -4.04 -2.34
CA PRO A 46 9.97 -2.95 -2.88
C PRO A 46 8.62 -3.41 -3.43
N GLU A 47 8.53 -4.61 -4.04
CA GLU A 47 7.27 -5.12 -4.55
C GLU A 47 6.31 -5.54 -3.43
N ILE A 48 6.79 -6.30 -2.44
CA ILE A 48 5.94 -6.76 -1.34
C ILE A 48 5.50 -5.57 -0.47
N ALA A 49 6.42 -4.65 -0.14
CA ALA A 49 6.11 -3.49 0.70
C ALA A 49 4.98 -2.61 0.12
N THR A 50 4.89 -2.52 -1.21
CA THR A 50 3.93 -1.63 -1.89
C THR A 50 2.67 -2.34 -2.35
N ARG A 51 2.71 -3.66 -2.58
CA ARG A 51 1.58 -4.42 -3.16
C ARG A 51 0.91 -5.38 -2.21
N ARG A 52 1.55 -5.73 -1.09
CA ARG A 52 1.00 -6.68 -0.12
C ARG A 52 0.73 -6.04 1.22
N ASP A 53 -0.09 -6.73 2.00
CA ASP A 53 -0.26 -6.38 3.39
C ASP A 53 0.95 -6.78 4.23
N ILE A 54 1.83 -5.81 4.46
CA ILE A 54 2.96 -5.95 5.39
C ILE A 54 2.50 -6.06 6.85
N GLY A 55 1.21 -5.78 7.11
CA GLY A 55 0.45 -6.10 8.32
C GLY A 55 0.30 -7.59 8.62
N ASP A 56 0.41 -8.42 7.59
CA ASP A 56 0.07 -9.83 7.67
C ASP A 56 1.28 -10.69 8.08
N PRO A 57 1.18 -11.45 9.19
CA PRO A 57 2.20 -12.42 9.57
C PRO A 57 2.60 -13.39 8.45
N ALA A 58 1.66 -13.79 7.60
CA ALA A 58 1.95 -14.69 6.49
C ALA A 58 2.82 -14.02 5.42
N THR A 59 2.57 -12.74 5.11
CA THR A 59 3.41 -11.94 4.21
C THR A 59 4.84 -11.84 4.75
N VAL A 60 4.98 -11.51 6.04
CA VAL A 60 6.30 -11.36 6.67
C VAL A 60 7.06 -12.69 6.70
N THR A 61 6.39 -13.78 7.05
CA THR A 61 6.98 -15.12 7.09
C THR A 61 7.45 -15.56 5.70
N ALA A 62 6.63 -15.35 4.67
CA ALA A 62 7.02 -15.68 3.29
C ALA A 62 8.26 -14.89 2.83
N VAL A 63 8.38 -13.61 3.20
CA VAL A 63 9.59 -12.83 2.89
C VAL A 63 10.79 -13.34 3.69
N ALA A 64 10.60 -13.68 4.98
CA ALA A 64 11.66 -14.25 5.82
C ALA A 64 12.21 -15.55 5.22
N GLU A 65 11.35 -16.43 4.71
CA GLU A 65 11.73 -17.67 4.03
C GLU A 65 12.53 -17.40 2.74
N ILE A 66 12.16 -16.37 1.97
CA ILE A 66 12.85 -16.00 0.73
C ILE A 66 14.25 -15.42 1.03
N VAL A 67 14.37 -14.50 2.01
CA VAL A 67 15.66 -13.87 2.34
C VAL A 67 16.59 -14.80 3.09
N GLY A 68 16.04 -15.72 3.90
CA GLY A 68 16.74 -16.76 4.64
C GLY A 68 17.48 -16.28 5.89
N ASP A 69 18.23 -15.18 5.80
CA ASP A 69 19.08 -14.68 6.88
C ASP A 69 19.13 -13.15 6.98
N THR A 70 19.61 -12.64 8.12
CA THR A 70 19.63 -11.19 8.41
C THR A 70 20.64 -10.46 7.51
N GLU A 71 21.77 -11.07 7.17
CA GLU A 71 22.78 -10.45 6.31
C GLU A 71 22.22 -10.17 4.91
N THR A 72 21.56 -11.18 4.31
CA THR A 72 20.87 -11.07 3.03
C THR A 72 19.78 -9.99 3.09
N LEU A 73 18.99 -9.94 4.17
CA LEU A 73 17.94 -8.93 4.35
C LEU A 73 18.51 -7.50 4.34
N GLU A 74 19.58 -7.24 5.10
CA GLU A 74 20.20 -5.91 5.15
C GLU A 74 20.80 -5.51 3.80
N LEU A 75 21.43 -6.45 3.08
CA LEU A 75 22.00 -6.20 1.76
C LEU A 75 20.90 -5.93 0.72
N LEU A 76 19.80 -6.68 0.73
CA LEU A 76 18.64 -6.41 -0.12
C LEU A 76 18.01 -5.06 0.20
N HIS A 77 17.94 -4.67 1.47
CA HIS A 77 17.42 -3.38 1.87
C HIS A 77 18.30 -2.24 1.32
N MET A 78 19.62 -2.35 1.49
CA MET A 78 20.56 -1.37 0.93
C MET A 78 20.50 -1.33 -0.60
N LEU A 79 20.41 -2.49 -1.26
CA LEU A 79 20.29 -2.58 -2.70
C LEU A 79 19.01 -1.91 -3.21
N ALA A 80 17.86 -2.17 -2.59
CA ALA A 80 16.58 -1.56 -2.94
C ALA A 80 16.64 -0.03 -2.81
N ARG A 81 17.26 0.48 -1.73
CA ARG A 81 17.45 1.92 -1.54
C ARG A 81 18.38 2.51 -2.60
N SER A 82 19.52 1.87 -2.87
CA SER A 82 20.48 2.33 -3.87
C SER A 82 19.89 2.36 -5.28
N ASP A 83 19.15 1.31 -5.68
CA ASP A 83 18.50 1.21 -6.98
C ASP A 83 17.44 2.30 -7.18
N ALA A 84 16.59 2.50 -6.16
CA ALA A 84 15.53 3.49 -6.25
C ALA A 84 16.07 4.93 -6.25
N VAL A 85 17.11 5.23 -5.45
CA VAL A 85 17.76 6.56 -5.47
C VAL A 85 18.45 6.81 -6.81
N ALA A 86 19.09 5.78 -7.41
CA ALA A 86 19.73 5.89 -8.71
C ALA A 86 18.73 6.07 -9.87
N THR A 87 17.53 5.48 -9.75
CA THR A 87 16.46 5.59 -10.77
C THR A 87 15.80 6.97 -10.78
N GLY A 88 15.77 7.67 -9.64
CA GLY A 88 15.32 9.06 -9.54
C GLY A 88 14.28 9.30 -8.45
N PRO A 89 13.90 10.57 -8.20
CA PRO A 89 13.10 10.97 -7.04
C PRO A 89 11.67 10.40 -7.03
N ALA A 90 11.13 10.01 -8.21
CA ALA A 90 9.82 9.35 -8.29
C ALA A 90 9.87 7.85 -7.91
N ALA A 91 11.04 7.22 -8.05
CA ALA A 91 11.22 5.81 -7.69
C ALA A 91 11.35 5.65 -6.17
N TRP A 92 12.09 6.55 -5.51
CA TRP A 92 12.26 6.57 -4.04
C TRP A 92 11.53 7.75 -3.39
N THR A 93 10.27 7.51 -3.00
CA THR A 93 9.49 8.46 -2.21
C THR A 93 9.61 8.18 -0.71
N THR A 94 9.38 9.18 0.13
CA THR A 94 9.39 9.04 1.59
C THR A 94 8.44 7.93 2.07
N TRP A 95 7.28 7.77 1.41
CA TRP A 95 6.29 6.77 1.82
C TRP A 95 6.73 5.35 1.44
N LYS A 96 7.37 5.17 0.28
CA LYS A 96 7.94 3.87 -0.14
C LYS A 96 9.04 3.44 0.82
N SER A 97 9.95 4.36 1.17
CA SER A 97 10.98 4.11 2.18
C SER A 97 10.34 3.62 3.47
N ARG A 98 9.34 4.34 3.99
CA ARG A 98 8.65 3.96 5.24
C ARG A 98 8.04 2.56 5.18
N LEU A 99 7.40 2.17 4.07
CA LEU A 99 6.83 0.83 3.91
C LEU A 99 7.91 -0.27 3.84
N ILE A 100 9.02 -0.01 3.14
CA ILE A 100 10.14 -0.94 3.05
C ILE A 100 10.82 -1.08 4.43
N ASP A 101 11.07 0.03 5.12
CA ASP A 101 11.65 0.04 6.46
C ASP A 101 10.79 -0.76 7.45
N GLN A 102 9.46 -0.62 7.37
CA GLN A 102 8.50 -1.39 8.18
C GLN A 102 8.57 -2.89 7.87
N LEU A 103 8.58 -3.27 6.59
CA LEU A 103 8.69 -4.67 6.19
C LEU A 103 10.03 -5.26 6.67
N VAL A 104 11.15 -4.56 6.48
CA VAL A 104 12.48 -5.01 6.91
C VAL A 104 12.51 -5.22 8.43
N ALA A 105 11.97 -4.28 9.21
CA ALA A 105 11.89 -4.44 10.66
C ALA A 105 11.07 -5.68 11.07
N ALA A 106 9.95 -5.93 10.40
CA ALA A 106 9.11 -7.09 10.66
C ALA A 106 9.80 -8.42 10.30
N VAL A 107 10.45 -8.47 9.13
CA VAL A 107 11.19 -9.65 8.68
C VAL A 107 12.39 -9.92 9.59
N ARG A 108 13.13 -8.88 9.99
CA ARG A 108 14.25 -9.02 10.93
C ARG A 108 13.81 -9.63 12.26
N ALA A 109 12.66 -9.18 12.79
CA ALA A 109 12.10 -9.75 14.00
C ALA A 109 11.67 -11.21 13.82
N SER A 110 11.06 -11.54 12.67
CA SER A 110 10.69 -12.92 12.30
C SER A 110 11.91 -13.84 12.27
N LEU A 111 12.99 -13.43 11.60
CA LEU A 111 14.24 -14.18 11.51
C LEU A 111 14.89 -14.39 12.88
N ALA A 112 14.74 -13.42 13.79
CA ALA A 112 15.23 -13.53 15.17
C ALA A 112 14.36 -14.43 16.08
N GLY A 113 13.26 -15.01 15.57
CA GLY A 113 12.28 -15.74 16.37
C GLY A 113 11.54 -14.87 17.38
N ALA A 114 11.61 -13.54 17.22
CA ALA A 114 10.88 -12.60 18.06
C ALA A 114 9.40 -12.55 17.63
N PRO A 115 8.50 -12.15 18.53
CA PRO A 115 7.14 -11.83 18.15
C PRO A 115 7.17 -10.84 16.99
N LEU A 116 6.40 -11.12 15.94
CA LEU A 116 6.28 -10.21 14.82
C LEU A 116 5.83 -8.85 15.37
N PRO A 117 6.55 -7.76 15.06
CA PRO A 117 6.13 -6.44 15.50
C PRO A 117 4.75 -6.19 14.91
N VAL A 118 3.86 -5.55 15.69
CA VAL A 118 2.62 -5.02 15.14
C VAL A 118 3.03 -4.12 13.98
N PRO A 119 2.70 -4.45 12.72
CA PRO A 119 3.39 -3.85 11.57
C PRO A 119 3.15 -2.34 11.42
N MET A 120 2.29 -1.82 12.29
CA MET A 120 1.99 -0.43 12.49
C MET A 120 1.56 -0.25 13.95
N ALA A 121 2.50 -0.20 14.88
CA ALA A 121 2.19 0.38 16.18
C ALA A 121 1.79 1.85 15.91
N PRO A 122 0.53 2.23 16.15
CA PRO A 122 0.10 3.60 15.89
C PRO A 122 0.90 4.52 16.80
N ASP A 123 1.16 5.74 16.33
CA ASP A 123 1.77 6.76 17.18
C ASP A 123 0.98 6.81 18.51
N PRO A 124 1.65 6.67 19.68
CA PRO A 124 0.97 6.68 20.96
C PRO A 124 0.06 7.89 21.17
N THR A 125 0.32 9.01 20.52
CA THR A 125 -0.54 10.20 20.55
C THR A 125 -1.92 9.95 19.91
N LEU A 126 -1.99 9.16 18.84
CA LEU A 126 -3.25 8.74 18.20
C LEU A 126 -4.10 7.88 19.15
N LEU A 127 -3.45 7.14 20.05
CA LEU A 127 -4.12 6.30 21.04
C LEU A 127 -4.56 7.04 22.30
N ARG A 128 -3.91 8.16 22.65
CA ARG A 128 -4.09 8.83 23.95
C ARG A 128 -4.88 10.14 23.88
N ALA A 129 -4.78 10.88 22.78
CA ALA A 129 -5.43 12.19 22.67
C ALA A 129 -6.95 12.10 22.45
N ASP A 130 -7.63 13.24 22.59
CA ASP A 130 -9.07 13.38 22.36
C ASP A 130 -9.42 13.26 20.88
N LEU A 131 -10.45 12.49 20.58
CA LEU A 131 -10.85 12.18 19.21
C LEU A 131 -11.72 13.30 18.61
N PRO A 132 -11.59 13.59 17.30
CA PRO A 132 -10.68 12.99 16.35
C PRO A 132 -9.27 13.61 16.37
N VAL A 133 -8.24 12.76 16.32
CA VAL A 133 -6.83 13.15 16.22
C VAL A 133 -6.37 12.96 14.78
N VAL A 134 -5.68 13.95 14.21
CA VAL A 134 -5.16 13.90 12.85
C VAL A 134 -3.72 14.36 12.84
N GLN A 135 -2.86 13.59 12.19
CA GLN A 135 -1.46 13.92 11.91
C GLN A 135 -1.26 13.95 10.39
N VAL A 136 -0.65 15.01 9.89
CA VAL A 136 -0.40 15.20 8.44
C VAL A 136 1.10 15.44 8.22
N ALA A 137 1.72 14.52 7.50
CA ALA A 137 3.05 14.64 6.93
C ALA A 137 2.95 14.84 5.41
N PRO A 138 4.06 15.17 4.70
CA PRO A 138 4.01 15.41 3.25
C PRO A 138 3.44 14.26 2.40
N ASP A 139 3.65 13.03 2.86
CA ASP A 139 3.41 11.77 2.15
C ASP A 139 2.58 10.78 2.99
N TRP A 140 2.11 11.21 4.16
CA TRP A 140 1.45 10.35 5.13
C TRP A 140 0.39 11.10 5.91
N VAL A 141 -0.76 10.48 6.10
CA VAL A 141 -1.85 10.99 6.93
C VAL A 141 -2.25 9.90 7.91
N ALA A 142 -2.28 10.23 9.21
CA ALA A 142 -2.83 9.35 10.23
C ALA A 142 -4.03 10.01 10.90
N LEU A 143 -5.07 9.22 11.15
CA LEU A 143 -6.30 9.66 11.80
C LEU A 143 -6.73 8.64 12.83
N ALA A 144 -7.03 9.09 14.04
CA ALA A 144 -7.74 8.32 15.04
C ALA A 144 -9.11 8.96 15.30
N ALA A 145 -10.16 8.15 15.26
CA ALA A 145 -11.52 8.58 15.59
C ALA A 145 -12.30 7.44 16.26
N LYS A 146 -13.51 7.75 16.74
CA LYS A 146 -14.43 6.71 17.22
C LYS A 146 -14.69 5.73 16.07
N ASP A 147 -14.55 4.43 16.34
CA ASP A 147 -14.79 3.42 15.33
C ASP A 147 -16.24 3.46 14.85
N ARG A 148 -16.41 3.44 13.53
CA ARG A 148 -17.71 3.46 12.86
C ARG A 148 -17.58 3.00 11.41
N ARG A 149 -18.65 2.38 10.92
CA ARG A 149 -18.77 2.01 9.50
C ARG A 149 -18.58 3.24 8.61
N GLY A 150 -17.85 3.05 7.52
CA GLY A 150 -17.60 4.10 6.53
C GLY A 150 -16.54 5.13 6.92
N LEU A 151 -15.87 5.03 8.07
CA LEU A 151 -14.82 5.99 8.44
C LEU A 151 -13.70 6.05 7.39
N LEU A 152 -13.25 4.89 6.89
CA LEU A 152 -12.25 4.84 5.82
C LEU A 152 -12.76 5.49 4.54
N ALA A 153 -14.02 5.26 4.17
CA ALA A 153 -14.62 5.94 3.03
C ALA A 153 -14.58 7.45 3.23
N THR A 154 -15.07 7.96 4.36
CA THR A 154 -15.02 9.38 4.71
C THR A 154 -13.61 9.97 4.62
N VAL A 155 -12.59 9.27 5.11
CA VAL A 155 -11.19 9.72 4.99
C VAL A 155 -10.72 9.72 3.54
N ALA A 156 -10.95 8.64 2.79
CA ALA A 156 -10.60 8.56 1.38
C ALA A 156 -11.27 9.66 0.54
N GLY A 157 -12.54 9.98 0.82
CA GLY A 157 -13.27 11.06 0.16
C GLY A 157 -12.71 12.44 0.48
N CYS A 158 -12.32 12.67 1.74
CA CYS A 158 -11.68 13.91 2.16
C CYS A 158 -10.31 14.09 1.49
N LEU A 159 -9.50 13.03 1.42
CA LEU A 159 -8.19 13.05 0.75
C LEU A 159 -8.34 13.33 -0.76
N ALA A 160 -9.30 12.68 -1.43
CA ALA A 160 -9.61 12.94 -2.82
C ALA A 160 -10.08 14.39 -3.07
N MET A 161 -10.85 14.98 -2.15
CA MET A 161 -11.25 16.39 -2.21
C MET A 161 -10.04 17.34 -2.12
N HIS A 162 -8.98 16.94 -1.43
CA HIS A 162 -7.71 17.66 -1.36
C HIS A 162 -6.71 17.29 -2.46
N GLN A 163 -7.16 16.57 -3.50
CA GLN A 163 -6.33 16.11 -4.64
C GLN A 163 -5.18 15.18 -4.20
N LEU A 164 -5.37 14.47 -3.10
CA LEU A 164 -4.46 13.43 -2.66
C LEU A 164 -4.97 12.07 -3.14
N GLU A 165 -4.08 11.33 -3.79
CA GLU A 165 -4.23 9.91 -4.02
C GLU A 165 -3.75 9.17 -2.77
N VAL A 166 -4.48 8.13 -2.41
CA VAL A 166 -4.09 7.18 -1.38
C VAL A 166 -3.37 6.04 -2.08
N VAL A 167 -2.19 5.67 -1.61
CA VAL A 167 -1.40 4.58 -2.20
C VAL A 167 -1.47 3.32 -1.34
N ALA A 168 -1.51 3.50 -0.02
CA ALA A 168 -1.70 2.42 0.92
C ALA A 168 -2.52 2.91 2.10
N VAL A 169 -3.35 2.03 2.63
CA VAL A 169 -4.10 2.24 3.87
C VAL A 169 -3.84 1.05 4.76
N ASN A 170 -3.59 1.30 6.04
CA ASN A 170 -3.73 0.30 7.07
C ASN A 170 -4.69 0.82 8.14
N SER A 171 -5.48 -0.09 8.70
CA SER A 171 -6.52 0.18 9.69
C SER A 171 -6.38 -0.79 10.85
N ILE A 172 -6.47 -0.25 12.07
CA ILE A 172 -6.55 -1.04 13.29
C ILE A 172 -7.61 -0.44 14.21
N THR A 173 -8.28 -1.29 14.97
CA THR A 173 -9.20 -0.86 16.04
C THR A 173 -8.59 -1.20 17.39
N VAL A 174 -8.49 -0.20 18.27
CA VAL A 174 -7.98 -0.35 19.64
C VAL A 174 -8.96 0.33 20.59
N ALA A 175 -9.59 -0.44 21.48
CA ALA A 175 -10.53 0.06 22.50
C ALA A 175 -11.58 1.05 21.94
N GLU A 176 -12.38 0.62 20.95
CA GLU A 176 -13.42 1.41 20.27
C GLU A 176 -12.90 2.62 19.45
N ARG A 177 -11.58 2.72 19.27
CA ARG A 177 -10.93 3.74 18.44
C ARG A 177 -10.44 3.10 17.15
N ALA A 178 -10.89 3.59 16.00
CA ALA A 178 -10.30 3.25 14.73
C ALA A 178 -9.10 4.17 14.45
N VAL A 179 -7.96 3.57 14.10
CA VAL A 179 -6.77 4.28 13.63
C VAL A 179 -6.52 3.92 12.18
N LEU A 180 -6.60 4.93 11.32
CA LEU A 180 -6.31 4.84 9.90
C LEU A 180 -4.97 5.51 9.62
N GLN A 181 -4.09 4.82 8.90
CA GLN A 181 -2.86 5.40 8.40
C GLN A 181 -2.78 5.22 6.89
N CYS A 182 -2.60 6.34 6.20
CA CYS A 182 -2.66 6.43 4.76
C CYS A 182 -1.32 6.96 4.23
N ALA A 183 -0.66 6.18 3.38
CA ALA A 183 0.35 6.71 2.48
C ALA A 183 -0.36 7.50 1.37
N VAL A 184 0.05 8.73 1.15
CA VAL A 184 -0.60 9.63 0.18
C VAL A 184 0.41 10.31 -0.73
N GLN A 185 -0.06 10.73 -1.89
CA GLN A 185 0.70 11.58 -2.81
C GLN A 185 -0.22 12.58 -3.51
N PRO A 186 0.29 13.76 -3.91
CA PRO A 186 -0.48 14.68 -4.75
C PRO A 186 -0.79 14.03 -6.10
N ARG A 187 -2.06 14.06 -6.51
CA ARG A 187 -2.47 13.64 -7.84
C ARG A 187 -1.92 14.56 -8.92
N TYR A 188 -1.98 15.87 -8.65
CA TYR A 188 -1.48 16.93 -9.50
C TYR A 188 -0.88 18.02 -8.63
N GLY A 189 0.14 18.71 -9.16
CA GLY A 189 0.69 19.90 -8.52
C GLY A 189 1.38 19.60 -7.18
N THR A 190 1.26 20.54 -6.25
CA THR A 190 1.92 20.52 -4.94
C THR A 190 1.00 19.96 -3.86
N SER A 191 1.58 19.46 -2.76
CA SER A 191 0.84 19.02 -1.59
C SER A 191 -0.08 20.13 -1.03
N PRO A 192 -1.27 19.78 -0.51
CA PRO A 192 -2.22 20.73 0.04
C PRO A 192 -1.71 21.35 1.36
N ASP A 193 -2.35 22.44 1.78
CA ASP A 193 -2.16 23.02 3.10
C ASP A 193 -2.49 21.97 4.18
N ARG A 194 -1.49 21.69 5.04
CA ARG A 194 -1.57 20.62 6.03
C ARG A 194 -2.57 20.92 7.15
N ASP A 195 -2.70 22.17 7.54
CA ASP A 195 -3.59 22.58 8.63
C ASP A 195 -5.04 22.56 8.17
N LEU A 196 -5.29 23.02 6.94
CA LEU A 196 -6.60 22.91 6.31
C LEU A 196 -7.02 21.45 6.11
N LEU A 197 -6.11 20.61 5.60
CA LEU A 197 -6.37 19.18 5.44
C LEU A 197 -6.69 18.51 6.78
N ALA A 198 -5.91 18.79 7.82
CA ALA A 198 -6.16 18.25 9.15
C ALA A 198 -7.51 18.70 9.72
N ALA A 199 -7.88 19.98 9.55
CA ALA A 199 -9.17 20.50 9.98
C ALA A 199 -10.35 19.84 9.25
N ASP A 200 -10.25 19.69 7.92
CA ASP A 200 -11.31 19.03 7.14
C ASP A 200 -11.42 17.54 7.45
N LEU A 201 -10.31 16.83 7.69
CA LEU A 201 -10.33 15.43 8.12
C LEU A 201 -11.02 15.26 9.48
N ARG A 202 -10.77 16.16 10.45
CA ARG A 202 -11.48 16.14 11.74
C ARG A 202 -12.98 16.35 11.55
N ARG A 203 -13.37 17.33 10.72
CA ARG A 203 -14.78 17.59 10.40
C ARG A 203 -15.43 16.41 9.68
N ALA A 204 -14.71 15.80 8.73
CA ALA A 204 -15.18 14.61 8.02
C ALA A 204 -15.39 13.45 8.99
N ALA A 205 -14.44 13.17 9.89
CA ALA A 205 -14.57 12.13 10.91
C ALA A 205 -15.79 12.32 11.83
N LEU A 206 -16.23 13.56 12.03
CA LEU A 206 -17.45 13.92 12.77
C LEU A 206 -18.72 14.00 11.89
N ASP A 207 -18.66 13.60 10.63
CA ASP A 207 -19.73 13.70 9.62
C ASP A 207 -20.22 15.16 9.39
N GLN A 208 -19.36 16.14 9.63
CA GLN A 208 -19.63 17.58 9.46
C GLN A 208 -19.16 18.12 8.10
N LEU A 209 -18.88 17.24 7.14
CA LEU A 209 -18.41 17.58 5.81
C LEU A 209 -19.20 16.81 4.73
N ALA A 210 -19.91 17.54 3.87
CA ALA A 210 -20.72 16.97 2.79
C ALA A 210 -19.85 16.51 1.60
N LEU A 211 -19.20 15.35 1.74
CA LEU A 211 -18.29 14.77 0.75
C LEU A 211 -18.93 14.43 -0.61
N PRO A 212 -20.10 13.76 -0.68
CA PRO A 212 -20.69 13.35 -1.97
C PRO A 212 -20.90 14.52 -2.93
N ALA A 213 -21.45 15.64 -2.42
CA ALA A 213 -21.74 16.83 -3.21
C ALA A 213 -20.47 17.52 -3.73
N ARG A 214 -19.35 17.43 -3.00
CA ARG A 214 -18.07 18.05 -3.37
C ARG A 214 -17.28 17.21 -4.38
N LEU A 215 -17.35 15.89 -4.30
CA LEU A 215 -16.71 14.99 -5.26
C LEU A 215 -17.45 14.96 -6.60
N ALA A 216 -18.80 14.97 -6.58
CA ALA A 216 -19.62 14.96 -7.80
C ALA A 216 -19.36 16.15 -8.74
N ARG A 217 -18.89 17.29 -8.22
CA ARG A 217 -18.55 18.48 -9.02
C ARG A 217 -17.25 18.32 -9.84
N ARG A 218 -16.45 17.29 -9.57
CA ARG A 218 -15.13 17.09 -10.19
C ARG A 218 -15.07 15.91 -11.17
N SER A 219 -16.07 15.03 -11.18
CA SER A 219 -16.13 13.89 -12.10
C SER A 219 -16.89 14.26 -13.38
N ARG A 220 -16.22 14.93 -14.32
CA ARG A 220 -16.71 15.07 -15.70
C ARG A 220 -15.57 15.15 -16.71
N THR A 221 -15.15 14.00 -17.23
CA THR A 221 -14.60 13.88 -18.59
C THR A 221 -15.38 12.80 -19.33
N PRO A 222 -16.13 13.16 -20.40
CA PRO A 222 -16.78 12.18 -21.23
C PRO A 222 -15.77 11.46 -22.12
N ASN A 223 -15.98 10.14 -22.27
CA ASN A 223 -15.79 9.41 -23.52
C ASN A 223 -14.35 9.02 -23.92
N ALA A 224 -13.90 7.90 -23.36
CA ALA A 224 -13.08 6.92 -24.06
C ALA A 224 -13.66 5.52 -23.73
N ALA A 225 -13.43 4.51 -24.58
CA ALA A 225 -13.86 3.14 -24.30
C ALA A 225 -13.19 2.66 -23.00
N ARG A 226 -13.95 2.64 -21.89
CA ARG A 226 -13.44 2.20 -20.59
C ARG A 226 -13.23 0.68 -20.65
N PRO A 227 -12.07 0.16 -20.21
CA PRO A 227 -11.93 -1.26 -19.99
C PRO A 227 -13.01 -1.74 -19.02
N ARG A 228 -13.56 -2.93 -19.26
CA ARG A 228 -14.58 -3.50 -18.39
C ARG A 228 -13.99 -3.70 -16.99
N PRO A 229 -14.63 -3.18 -15.94
CA PRO A 229 -14.15 -3.38 -14.59
C PRO A 229 -14.17 -4.87 -14.23
N ARG A 230 -13.23 -5.28 -13.37
CA ARG A 230 -13.12 -6.66 -12.88
C ARG A 230 -13.04 -6.64 -11.37
N VAL A 231 -13.74 -7.60 -10.76
CA VAL A 231 -13.63 -7.94 -9.36
C VAL A 231 -13.07 -9.35 -9.30
N LEU A 232 -11.98 -9.53 -8.55
CA LEU A 232 -11.25 -10.79 -8.44
C LEU A 232 -11.03 -11.12 -6.96
N TRP A 233 -10.91 -12.41 -6.66
CA TRP A 233 -10.66 -12.92 -5.31
C TRP A 233 -9.42 -13.81 -5.30
N PRO A 234 -8.20 -13.24 -5.19
CA PRO A 234 -6.98 -14.04 -5.13
C PRO A 234 -6.87 -14.90 -3.86
N ALA A 235 -7.55 -14.52 -2.78
CA ALA A 235 -7.64 -15.27 -1.53
C ALA A 235 -9.00 -15.02 -0.86
N ASP A 236 -9.27 -15.70 0.26
CA ASP A 236 -10.60 -15.67 0.85
C ASP A 236 -11.00 -14.31 1.44
N ASP A 237 -10.00 -13.58 1.91
CA ASP A 237 -10.06 -12.27 2.56
C ASP A 237 -9.44 -11.17 1.68
N LEU A 238 -9.12 -11.47 0.42
CA LEU A 238 -8.47 -10.52 -0.50
C LEU A 238 -9.36 -10.25 -1.71
N LEU A 239 -9.84 -9.00 -1.78
CA LEU A 239 -10.59 -8.46 -2.90
C LEU A 239 -9.66 -7.63 -3.79
N GLU A 240 -9.58 -7.94 -5.07
CA GLU A 240 -8.88 -7.12 -6.06
C GLU A 240 -9.89 -6.49 -7.03
N VAL A 241 -9.82 -5.18 -7.17
CA VAL A 241 -10.66 -4.38 -8.08
C VAL A 241 -9.78 -3.79 -9.17
N ARG A 242 -10.14 -4.04 -10.43
CA ARG A 242 -9.52 -3.42 -11.61
C ARG A 242 -10.53 -2.54 -12.30
N ALA A 243 -10.24 -1.26 -12.44
CA ALA A 243 -11.14 -0.29 -13.07
C ALA A 243 -10.36 0.91 -13.59
N THR A 244 -11.00 1.77 -14.39
CA THR A 244 -10.41 3.05 -14.79
C THR A 244 -10.22 3.96 -13.58
N ASP A 245 -9.05 4.59 -13.48
CA ASP A 245 -8.75 5.54 -12.41
C ASP A 245 -9.58 6.82 -12.56
N GLU A 246 -10.28 7.20 -11.48
CA GLU A 246 -11.10 8.40 -11.42
C GLU A 246 -11.00 9.08 -10.05
N PRO A 247 -11.13 10.41 -9.97
CA PRO A 247 -11.17 11.11 -8.69
C PRO A 247 -12.25 10.53 -7.76
N GLY A 248 -11.83 10.09 -6.56
CA GLY A 248 -12.74 9.53 -5.57
C GLY A 248 -13.13 8.07 -5.82
N LEU A 249 -12.47 7.33 -6.71
CA LEU A 249 -12.72 5.91 -6.91
C LEU A 249 -12.63 5.10 -5.61
N LEU A 250 -11.54 5.29 -4.84
CA LEU A 250 -11.37 4.64 -3.54
C LEU A 250 -12.53 4.97 -2.58
N TYR A 251 -12.99 6.23 -2.55
CA TYR A 251 -14.16 6.64 -1.75
C TYR A 251 -15.41 5.85 -2.15
N ARG A 252 -15.69 5.70 -3.45
CA ARG A 252 -16.86 4.96 -3.92
C ARG A 252 -16.76 3.48 -3.55
N ILE A 253 -15.63 2.83 -3.83
CA ILE A 253 -15.41 1.41 -3.49
C ILE A 253 -15.59 1.19 -1.98
N THR A 254 -14.88 1.97 -1.16
CA THR A 254 -14.94 1.82 0.30
C THR A 254 -16.32 2.20 0.88
N SER A 255 -17.07 3.10 0.25
CA SER A 255 -18.46 3.39 0.62
C SER A 255 -19.37 2.20 0.35
N THR A 256 -19.29 1.62 -0.86
CA THR A 256 -20.06 0.43 -1.23
C THR A 256 -19.76 -0.76 -0.30
N LEU A 257 -18.48 -0.99 0.02
CA LEU A 257 -18.08 -2.02 0.97
C LEU A 257 -18.62 -1.75 2.38
N ALA A 258 -18.57 -0.49 2.84
CA ALA A 258 -19.11 -0.11 4.15
C ALA A 258 -20.64 -0.26 4.25
N GLU A 259 -21.38 0.02 3.18
CA GLU A 259 -22.83 -0.20 3.09
C GLU A 259 -23.21 -1.68 3.22
N LEU A 260 -22.36 -2.57 2.69
CA LEU A 260 -22.49 -4.02 2.86
C LEU A 260 -21.98 -4.53 4.21
N GLY A 261 -21.50 -3.63 5.08
CA GLY A 261 -20.97 -3.99 6.40
C GLY A 261 -19.59 -4.67 6.37
N VAL A 262 -18.85 -4.56 5.26
CA VAL A 262 -17.51 -5.13 5.12
C VAL A 262 -16.50 -4.28 5.89
N ASN A 263 -15.69 -4.94 6.71
CA ASN A 263 -14.58 -4.33 7.44
C ASN A 263 -13.27 -4.53 6.68
N LEU A 264 -12.41 -3.51 6.70
CA LEU A 264 -11.13 -3.50 6.01
C LEU A 264 -9.97 -3.43 7.01
N ARG A 265 -8.99 -4.32 6.85
CA ARG A 265 -7.71 -4.28 7.56
C ARG A 265 -6.73 -3.35 6.85
N ALA A 266 -6.65 -3.47 5.52
CA ALA A 266 -5.72 -2.70 4.73
C ALA A 266 -6.21 -2.56 3.28
N ALA A 267 -5.63 -1.59 2.56
CA ALA A 267 -5.81 -1.45 1.12
C ALA A 267 -4.47 -1.07 0.46
N ARG A 268 -4.18 -1.60 -0.72
CA ARG A 268 -3.09 -1.17 -1.60
C ARG A 268 -3.72 -0.67 -2.88
N VAL A 269 -3.44 0.58 -3.22
CA VAL A 269 -3.99 1.27 -4.38
C VAL A 269 -2.85 1.51 -5.33
N SER A 270 -2.92 0.90 -6.51
CA SER A 270 -1.86 0.98 -7.50
C SER A 270 -2.42 1.41 -8.84
N THR A 271 -1.97 2.56 -9.32
CA THR A 271 -2.31 3.03 -10.67
C THR A 271 -1.32 2.47 -11.70
N LEU A 272 -1.83 1.83 -12.73
CA LEU A 272 -1.08 1.33 -13.90
C LEU A 272 -1.61 2.01 -15.16
N GLY A 273 -0.93 3.08 -15.60
CA GLY A 273 -1.40 3.87 -16.73
C GLY A 273 -2.69 4.62 -16.39
N ALA A 274 -3.77 4.31 -17.10
CA ALA A 274 -5.10 4.90 -16.87
C ALA A 274 -6.01 4.04 -15.97
N ASP A 275 -5.55 2.85 -15.59
CA ASP A 275 -6.31 1.90 -14.79
C ASP A 275 -5.73 1.80 -13.37
N VAL A 276 -6.56 1.41 -12.42
CA VAL A 276 -6.13 1.01 -11.08
C VAL A 276 -6.21 -0.50 -10.91
N VAL A 277 -5.34 -1.02 -10.06
CA VAL A 277 -5.40 -2.37 -9.48
C VAL A 277 -5.37 -2.19 -7.97
N ASP A 278 -6.56 -2.16 -7.37
CA ASP A 278 -6.72 -1.93 -5.95
C ASP A 278 -6.96 -3.25 -5.22
N ALA A 279 -6.15 -3.54 -4.22
CA ALA A 279 -6.25 -4.72 -3.38
C ALA A 279 -6.75 -4.33 -1.98
N PHE A 280 -7.83 -4.97 -1.53
CA PHE A 280 -8.48 -4.72 -0.24
C PHE A 280 -8.43 -5.99 0.61
N TYR A 281 -7.85 -5.86 1.80
CA TYR A 281 -7.75 -6.94 2.79
C TYR A 281 -8.91 -6.83 3.76
N LEU A 282 -9.80 -7.81 3.72
CA LEU A 282 -11.09 -7.83 4.41
C LEU A 282 -10.98 -8.53 5.77
N ILE A 283 -11.85 -8.18 6.70
CA ILE A 283 -11.90 -8.80 8.03
C ILE A 283 -13.22 -9.59 8.19
N GLY A 284 -13.08 -10.88 8.49
CA GLY A 284 -14.21 -11.76 8.77
C GLY A 284 -14.88 -12.33 7.51
N PRO A 285 -15.99 -13.07 7.68
CA PRO A 285 -16.72 -13.64 6.55
C PRO A 285 -17.37 -12.53 5.72
N VAL A 286 -17.36 -12.70 4.40
CA VAL A 286 -17.93 -11.75 3.45
C VAL A 286 -18.82 -12.44 2.42
N ASP A 287 -19.86 -11.76 1.97
CA ASP A 287 -20.69 -12.19 0.85
C ASP A 287 -20.08 -11.68 -0.47
N ARG A 288 -19.28 -12.53 -1.11
CA ARG A 288 -18.58 -12.18 -2.37
C ARG A 288 -19.55 -11.84 -3.50
N VAL A 289 -20.69 -12.53 -3.57
CA VAL A 289 -21.69 -12.31 -4.61
C VAL A 289 -22.35 -10.96 -4.43
N ALA A 290 -22.72 -10.60 -3.19
CA ALA A 290 -23.26 -9.27 -2.89
C ALA A 290 -22.24 -8.15 -3.18
N ILE A 291 -20.97 -8.36 -2.83
CA ILE A 291 -19.88 -7.40 -3.12
C ILE A 291 -19.72 -7.20 -4.62
N GLU A 292 -19.62 -8.29 -5.40
CA GLU A 292 -19.49 -8.21 -6.86
C GLU A 292 -20.69 -7.53 -7.52
N ALA A 293 -21.91 -7.89 -7.10
CA ALA A 293 -23.15 -7.32 -7.60
C ALA A 293 -23.28 -5.81 -7.29
N ALA A 294 -22.68 -5.34 -6.19
CA ALA A 294 -22.69 -3.93 -5.82
C ALA A 294 -21.56 -3.12 -6.51
N LEU A 295 -20.35 -3.70 -6.63
CA LEU A 295 -19.19 -3.00 -7.17
C LEU A 295 -19.23 -2.89 -8.70
N LEU A 296 -19.57 -3.96 -9.43
CA LEU A 296 -19.50 -3.94 -10.90
C LEU A 296 -20.36 -2.84 -11.55
N PRO A 297 -21.61 -2.59 -11.14
CA PRO A 297 -22.42 -1.48 -11.68
C PRO A 297 -21.88 -0.10 -11.30
N MET A 298 -21.27 0.04 -10.12
CA MET A 298 -20.71 1.32 -9.65
C MET A 298 -19.43 1.70 -10.42
N LEU A 299 -18.66 0.71 -10.84
CA LEU A 299 -17.41 0.89 -11.59
C LEU A 299 -17.62 1.10 -13.11
N GLY A 300 -18.81 0.75 -13.61
CA GLY A 300 -19.18 0.76 -15.03
C GLY A 300 -19.63 2.12 -15.56
#